data_AF-A0A5B9D825-F1
#
_entry.id   AF-A0A5B9D825-F1
#
_cell.length_a   1.000
_cell.length_b   1.000
_cell.length_c   1.000
_cell.angle_alpha   90.00
_cell.angle_beta   90.00
_cell.angle_gamma   90.00
#
_symmetry.space_group_name_H-M   'P 1'
#
loop_
_entity.id
_entity.type
_entity.pdbx_description
1 polymer ?
#
loop_
_entity_poly.entity_id
_entity_poly.type
_entity_poly.pdbx_seq_one_letter_code
_entity_poly.pdbx_strand_id
1 'polypeptide(L)'
;MVDKEAIMDKIESGSFGIDDLEDYLTLFLEVSNESEDVQEEVEGWNRKLLIHLSDTDNFWLQIAEGKFTSGKGDADDGDVTLEMTGETAAGVFTGEIDATSAYMSGELKIVGPLPDAVKFRTLTELVREELEE
;
A
#
# COMPACT_ATOMS: atom_id res chain seq x y z
N MET A 1 9.23 -15.84 0.07
CA MET A 1 10.10 -14.70 0.38
C MET A 1 10.36 -14.02 -0.94
N VAL A 2 9.79 -12.83 -1.07
CA VAL A 2 10.03 -11.95 -2.22
C VAL A 2 11.47 -11.44 -2.12
N ASP A 3 12.13 -11.22 -3.25
CA ASP A 3 13.48 -10.68 -3.26
C ASP A 3 13.42 -9.16 -3.02
N LYS A 4 13.69 -8.73 -1.77
CA LYS A 4 13.73 -7.31 -1.36
C LYS A 4 14.64 -6.51 -2.29
N GLU A 5 15.86 -6.98 -2.54
CA GLU A 5 16.86 -6.27 -3.35
C GLU A 5 16.37 -6.05 -4.78
N ALA A 6 15.78 -7.08 -5.40
CA ALA A 6 15.24 -6.95 -6.75
C ALA A 6 14.04 -5.97 -6.86
N ILE A 7 13.18 -5.91 -5.84
CA ILE A 7 12.07 -4.94 -5.81
C ILE A 7 12.60 -3.52 -5.59
N MET A 8 13.54 -3.34 -4.66
CA MET A 8 14.13 -2.02 -4.39
C MET A 8 14.92 -1.50 -5.61
N ASP A 9 15.69 -2.34 -6.29
CA ASP A 9 16.39 -1.99 -7.54
C ASP A 9 15.41 -1.48 -8.62
N LYS A 10 14.22 -2.08 -8.73
CA LYS A 10 13.18 -1.63 -9.67
C LYS A 10 12.63 -0.26 -9.30
N ILE A 11 12.42 -0.02 -8.00
CA ILE A 11 11.96 1.27 -7.48
C ILE A 11 13.00 2.35 -7.76
N GLU A 12 14.27 2.11 -7.40
CA GLU A 12 15.37 3.05 -7.61
C GLU A 12 15.65 3.35 -9.09
N SER A 13 15.51 2.35 -9.95
CA SER A 13 15.69 2.51 -11.39
C SER A 13 14.47 3.10 -12.13
N GLY A 14 13.34 3.30 -11.44
CA GLY A 14 12.08 3.75 -12.04
C GLY A 14 11.46 2.72 -13.01
N SER A 15 11.81 1.44 -12.85
CA SER A 15 11.27 0.34 -13.66
C SER A 15 10.17 -0.46 -12.94
N PHE A 16 9.85 -0.09 -11.69
CA PHE A 16 8.73 -0.65 -10.95
C PHE A 16 7.40 -0.34 -11.65
N GLY A 17 6.59 -1.36 -11.87
CA GLY A 17 5.29 -1.24 -12.51
C GLY A 17 4.19 -2.00 -11.78
N ILE A 18 3.00 -1.99 -12.36
CA ILE A 18 1.83 -2.66 -11.77
C ILE A 18 2.01 -4.17 -11.60
N ASP A 19 2.79 -4.81 -12.47
CA ASP A 19 3.10 -6.24 -12.38
C ASP A 19 3.96 -6.58 -11.15
N ASP A 20 4.62 -5.58 -10.54
CA ASP A 20 5.44 -5.73 -9.34
C ASP A 20 4.67 -5.47 -8.04
N LEU A 21 3.43 -4.97 -8.14
CA LEU A 21 2.65 -4.53 -6.97
C LEU A 21 2.32 -5.68 -6.02
N GLU A 22 2.04 -6.89 -6.52
CA GLU A 22 1.75 -8.06 -5.68
C GLU A 22 2.97 -8.48 -4.84
N ASP A 23 4.14 -8.48 -5.47
CA ASP A 23 5.41 -8.78 -4.81
C ASP A 23 5.77 -7.69 -3.79
N TYR A 24 5.59 -6.41 -4.16
CA TYR A 24 5.77 -5.28 -3.25
C TYR A 24 4.82 -5.36 -2.05
N LEU A 25 3.53 -5.64 -2.25
CA LEU A 25 2.58 -5.80 -1.15
C LEU A 25 2.99 -6.96 -0.25
N THR A 26 3.47 -8.06 -0.79
CA THR A 26 3.99 -9.19 0.01
C THR A 26 5.16 -8.75 0.87
N LEU A 27 6.13 -8.05 0.30
CA LEU A 27 7.29 -7.50 1.01
C LEU A 27 6.86 -6.47 2.07
N PHE A 28 5.88 -5.61 1.76
CA PHE A 28 5.27 -4.67 2.69
C PHE A 28 4.70 -5.39 3.91
N LEU A 29 4.00 -6.53 3.73
CA LEU A 29 3.50 -7.32 4.85
C LEU A 29 4.63 -7.95 5.67
N GLU A 30 5.68 -8.46 5.02
CA GLU A 30 6.83 -9.05 5.72
C GLU A 30 7.46 -8.02 6.66
N VAL A 31 7.79 -6.82 6.15
CA VAL A 31 8.32 -5.71 6.95
C VAL A 31 7.34 -5.26 8.03
N SER A 32 6.07 -5.04 7.68
CA SER A 32 5.07 -4.54 8.63
C SER A 32 4.84 -5.50 9.80
N ASN A 33 4.93 -6.80 9.58
CA ASN A 33 4.75 -7.81 10.62
C ASN A 33 6.01 -8.01 11.49
N GLU A 34 7.19 -7.57 11.05
CA GLU A 34 8.47 -7.74 11.75
C GLU A 34 8.95 -6.45 12.45
N SER A 35 8.58 -5.28 11.94
CA SER A 35 8.99 -3.97 12.49
C SER A 35 8.22 -3.60 13.76
N GLU A 36 8.94 -3.39 14.86
CA GLU A 36 8.35 -2.94 16.14
C GLU A 36 7.66 -1.57 15.98
N ASP A 37 8.29 -0.64 15.25
CA ASP A 37 7.76 0.71 15.01
C ASP A 37 6.44 0.67 14.23
N VAL A 38 6.35 -0.20 13.21
CA VAL A 38 5.11 -0.41 12.46
C VAL A 38 4.01 -1.02 13.35
N GLN A 39 4.36 -2.00 14.18
CA GLN A 39 3.42 -2.65 15.09
C GLN A 39 2.86 -1.69 16.14
N GLU A 40 3.69 -0.80 16.68
CA GLU A 40 3.26 0.27 17.58
C GLU A 40 2.31 1.24 16.89
N GLU A 41 2.60 1.66 15.66
CA GLU A 41 1.75 2.60 14.90
C GLU A 41 0.36 1.99 14.63
N VAL A 42 0.23 0.69 14.39
CA VAL A 42 -1.07 0.05 14.11
C VAL A 42 -1.77 -0.53 15.34
N GLU A 43 -1.27 -0.32 16.56
CA GLU A 43 -1.87 -0.86 17.77
C GLU A 43 -3.35 -0.44 17.91
N GLY A 44 -4.24 -1.43 18.05
CA GLY A 44 -5.69 -1.21 18.17
C GLY A 44 -6.37 -0.71 16.88
N TRP A 45 -5.64 -0.59 15.77
CA TRP A 45 -6.16 -0.15 14.48
C TRP A 45 -6.39 -1.34 13.55
N ASN A 46 -7.67 -1.73 13.42
CA ASN A 46 -8.09 -2.81 12.53
C ASN A 46 -8.79 -2.21 11.31
N ARG A 47 -8.21 -2.36 10.11
CA ARG A 47 -8.77 -1.81 8.88
C ARG A 47 -8.54 -2.74 7.70
N LYS A 48 -9.53 -2.79 6.80
CA LYS A 48 -9.40 -3.37 5.47
C LYS A 48 -9.46 -2.27 4.41
N LEU A 49 -8.41 -2.19 3.63
CA LEU A 49 -8.28 -1.29 2.49
C LEU A 49 -8.50 -2.07 1.19
N LEU A 50 -9.36 -1.53 0.33
CA LEU A 50 -9.57 -2.02 -1.03
C LEU A 50 -8.81 -1.11 -1.99
N ILE A 51 -8.06 -1.70 -2.90
CA ILE A 51 -7.30 -1.01 -3.94
C ILE A 51 -7.99 -1.36 -5.26
N HIS A 52 -8.87 -0.48 -5.70
CA HIS A 52 -9.63 -0.66 -6.93
C HIS A 52 -8.89 -0.01 -8.09
N LEU A 53 -8.45 -0.84 -9.02
CA LEU A 53 -7.70 -0.43 -10.19
C LEU A 53 -8.60 -0.47 -11.41
N SER A 54 -8.66 0.63 -12.16
CA SER A 54 -9.60 0.78 -13.27
C SER A 54 -9.19 0.01 -14.54
N ASP A 55 -7.95 -0.45 -14.62
CA ASP A 55 -7.28 -0.97 -15.81
C ASP A 55 -6.59 -2.33 -15.60
N THR A 56 -6.64 -2.88 -14.38
CA THR A 56 -6.05 -4.18 -14.04
C THR A 56 -6.82 -4.84 -12.88
N ASP A 57 -6.32 -5.97 -12.37
CA ASP A 57 -6.88 -6.65 -11.21
C ASP A 57 -6.82 -5.78 -9.94
N ASN A 58 -7.86 -5.86 -9.12
CA ASN A 58 -7.91 -5.20 -7.82
C ASN A 58 -6.99 -5.87 -6.81
N PHE A 59 -6.72 -5.17 -5.70
CA PHE A 59 -5.99 -5.72 -4.56
C PHE A 59 -6.69 -5.31 -3.26
N TRP A 60 -6.32 -5.96 -2.17
CA TRP A 60 -6.74 -5.55 -0.84
C TRP A 60 -5.62 -5.76 0.17
N LEU A 61 -5.64 -4.95 1.23
CA LEU A 61 -4.77 -5.06 2.39
C LEU A 61 -5.63 -5.01 3.65
N GLN A 62 -5.32 -5.86 4.63
CA GLN A 62 -6.03 -5.92 5.89
C GLN A 62 -5.04 -5.94 7.05
N ILE A 63 -5.27 -5.04 8.00
CA ILE A 63 -4.65 -5.02 9.32
C ILE A 63 -5.70 -5.51 10.32
N ALA A 64 -5.41 -6.59 11.02
CA ALA A 64 -6.26 -7.13 12.07
C ALA A 64 -5.40 -7.67 13.21
N GLU A 65 -5.59 -7.13 14.42
CA GLU A 65 -4.87 -7.52 15.63
C GLU A 65 -3.34 -7.45 15.46
N GLY A 66 -2.85 -6.38 14.82
CA GLY A 66 -1.42 -6.19 14.49
C GLY A 66 -0.95 -7.01 13.29
N LYS A 67 -1.74 -7.95 12.79
CA LYS A 67 -1.37 -8.78 11.65
C LYS A 67 -1.74 -8.14 10.33
N PHE A 68 -0.76 -8.03 9.44
CA PHE A 68 -0.91 -7.58 8.07
C PHE A 68 -1.14 -8.76 7.13
N THR A 69 -2.16 -8.65 6.28
CA THR A 69 -2.49 -9.60 5.21
C THR A 69 -2.90 -8.85 3.95
N SER A 70 -2.72 -9.45 2.78
CA SER A 70 -3.13 -8.88 1.50
C SER A 70 -3.59 -9.99 0.54
N GLY A 71 -4.19 -9.58 -0.56
CA GLY A 71 -4.50 -10.47 -1.66
C GLY A 71 -4.84 -9.74 -2.94
N LYS A 72 -4.75 -10.49 -4.04
CA LYS A 72 -5.15 -10.08 -5.37
C LYS A 72 -6.62 -10.42 -5.63
N GLY A 73 -7.30 -9.56 -6.37
CA GLY A 73 -8.71 -9.64 -6.72
C GLY A 73 -9.62 -8.80 -5.82
N ASP A 74 -10.92 -8.93 -6.07
CA ASP A 74 -11.95 -8.25 -5.30
C ASP A 74 -12.04 -8.77 -3.87
N ALA A 75 -12.43 -7.87 -2.96
CA ALA A 75 -12.76 -8.23 -1.59
C ALA A 75 -13.91 -7.36 -1.07
N ASP A 76 -14.76 -7.96 -0.24
CA ASP A 76 -15.89 -7.26 0.38
C ASP A 76 -15.49 -6.62 1.72
N ASP A 77 -16.40 -5.80 2.27
CA ASP A 77 -16.30 -5.22 3.61
C ASP A 77 -15.05 -4.36 3.85
N GLY A 78 -14.66 -3.54 2.85
CA GLY A 78 -13.60 -2.54 2.99
C GLY A 78 -14.03 -1.35 3.84
N ASP A 79 -13.16 -0.92 4.76
CA ASP A 79 -13.33 0.32 5.52
C ASP A 79 -12.93 1.55 4.69
N VAL A 80 -11.91 1.39 3.86
CA VAL A 80 -11.39 2.42 2.94
C VAL A 80 -11.23 1.79 1.56
N THR A 81 -11.63 2.51 0.52
CA THR A 81 -11.39 2.15 -0.88
C THR A 81 -10.57 3.24 -1.55
N LEU A 82 -9.46 2.84 -2.17
CA LEU A 82 -8.59 3.66 -3.00
C LEU A 82 -8.88 3.30 -4.45
N GLU A 83 -9.45 4.22 -5.22
CA GLU A 83 -9.75 4.05 -6.64
C GLU A 83 -8.72 4.82 -7.47
N MET A 84 -7.99 4.15 -8.36
CA MET A 84 -6.98 4.76 -9.25
C MET A 84 -6.66 3.89 -10.48
N THR A 85 -5.66 4.25 -11.29
CA THR A 85 -5.08 3.37 -12.32
C THR A 85 -3.93 2.55 -11.74
N GLY A 86 -3.54 1.46 -12.41
CA GLY A 86 -2.37 0.67 -12.00
C GLY A 86 -1.07 1.48 -11.99
N GLU A 87 -0.91 2.41 -12.94
CA GLU A 87 0.23 3.33 -12.99
C GLU A 87 0.25 4.26 -11.76
N THR A 88 -0.89 4.89 -11.44
CA THR A 88 -0.98 5.74 -10.25
C THR A 88 -0.75 4.94 -8.97
N ALA A 89 -1.27 3.71 -8.89
CA ALA A 89 -1.02 2.84 -7.74
C ALA A 89 0.46 2.52 -7.57
N ALA A 90 1.13 2.08 -8.64
CA ALA A 90 2.55 1.79 -8.62
C ALA A 90 3.34 3.01 -8.12
N GLY A 91 3.11 4.19 -8.70
CA GLY A 91 3.80 5.41 -8.28
C GLY A 91 3.46 5.86 -6.85
N VAL A 92 2.22 5.68 -6.39
CA VAL A 92 1.82 6.05 -5.02
C VAL A 92 2.46 5.12 -3.98
N PHE A 93 2.46 3.82 -4.23
CA PHE A 93 3.05 2.84 -3.29
C PHE A 93 4.58 2.94 -3.24
N THR A 94 5.25 3.26 -4.35
CA THR A 94 6.70 3.53 -4.37
C THR A 94 7.05 4.95 -3.91
N GLY A 95 6.06 5.84 -3.82
CA GLY A 95 6.22 7.26 -3.54
C GLY A 95 6.84 8.10 -4.65
N GLU A 96 6.94 7.56 -5.87
CA GLU A 96 7.23 8.34 -7.07
C GLU A 96 6.12 9.39 -7.34
N ILE A 97 4.87 9.05 -6.97
CA ILE A 97 3.71 9.94 -7.01
C ILE A 97 3.29 10.24 -5.58
N ASP A 98 3.23 11.54 -5.23
CA ASP A 98 2.67 11.97 -3.95
C ASP A 98 1.16 11.67 -3.89
N ALA A 99 0.76 10.84 -2.93
CA ALA A 99 -0.64 10.44 -2.73
C ALA A 99 -1.57 11.64 -2.49
N THR A 100 -1.06 12.70 -1.83
CA THR A 100 -1.87 13.90 -1.56
C THR A 100 -2.17 14.65 -2.85
N SER A 101 -1.16 14.81 -3.71
CA SER A 101 -1.28 15.45 -5.01
C SER A 101 -2.19 14.64 -5.94
N ALA A 102 -2.04 13.32 -5.99
CA ALA A 102 -2.91 12.44 -6.76
C ALA A 102 -4.38 12.51 -6.29
N TYR A 103 -4.61 12.64 -4.98
CA TYR A 103 -5.95 12.84 -4.43
C TYR A 103 -6.53 14.20 -4.83
N MET A 104 -5.74 15.25 -4.75
CA MET A 104 -6.15 16.61 -5.11
C MET A 104 -6.38 16.79 -6.62
N SER A 105 -5.66 16.05 -7.47
CA SER A 105 -5.85 16.04 -8.93
C SER A 105 -7.04 15.18 -9.37
N GLY A 106 -7.48 14.26 -8.52
CA GLY A 106 -8.56 13.30 -8.80
C GLY A 106 -8.08 11.99 -9.44
N GLU A 107 -6.78 11.78 -9.57
CA GLU A 107 -6.18 10.51 -10.04
C GLU A 107 -6.29 9.40 -8.99
N LEU A 108 -6.27 9.78 -7.71
CA LEU A 108 -6.62 8.93 -6.58
C LEU A 108 -7.96 9.40 -6.01
N LYS A 109 -8.94 8.53 -5.94
CA LYS A 109 -10.19 8.78 -5.21
C LYS A 109 -10.24 7.90 -3.96
N ILE A 110 -10.65 8.50 -2.85
CA ILE A 110 -10.76 7.84 -1.56
C ILE A 110 -12.24 7.77 -1.18
N VAL A 111 -12.71 6.56 -0.88
CA VAL A 111 -14.05 6.32 -0.32
C VAL A 111 -13.87 5.71 1.07
N GLY A 112 -14.47 6.33 2.09
CA GLY A 112 -14.33 5.92 3.48
C GLY A 112 -13.83 7.05 4.39
N PRO A 113 -13.44 6.75 5.63
CA PRO A 113 -12.97 7.75 6.57
C PRO A 113 -11.59 8.32 6.18
N LEU A 114 -11.54 9.62 5.86
CA LEU A 114 -10.27 10.30 5.53
C LEU A 114 -9.17 10.15 6.60
N PRO A 115 -9.46 10.15 7.92
CA PRO A 115 -8.41 9.92 8.92
C PRO A 115 -7.73 8.56 8.79
N ASP A 116 -8.47 7.51 8.40
CA ASP A 116 -7.89 6.19 8.18
C ASP A 116 -7.02 6.17 6.92
N ALA A 117 -7.40 6.89 5.86
CA ALA A 117 -6.58 7.04 4.66
C ALA A 117 -5.29 7.83 4.93
N VAL A 118 -5.34 8.88 5.75
CA VAL A 118 -4.16 9.63 6.18
C VAL A 118 -3.23 8.75 7.03
N LYS A 119 -3.79 7.98 7.97
CA LYS A 119 -3.02 7.02 8.77
C LYS A 119 -2.34 5.97 7.88
N PHE A 120 -3.06 5.43 6.90
CA PHE A 120 -2.47 4.50 5.94
C PHE A 120 -1.32 5.11 5.15
N ARG A 121 -1.42 6.38 4.72
CA ARG A 121 -0.29 7.07 4.06
C ARG A 121 0.94 7.12 4.95
N THR A 122 0.79 7.54 6.20
CA THR A 122 1.90 7.58 7.18
C THR A 122 2.49 6.20 7.42
N LEU A 123 1.66 5.16 7.48
CA LEU A 123 2.11 3.78 7.57
C LEU A 123 2.93 3.35 6.35
N THR A 124 2.51 3.71 5.13
CA THR A 124 3.28 3.43 3.91
C THR A 124 4.61 4.16 3.90
N GLU A 125 4.66 5.41 4.38
CA GLU A 125 5.92 6.16 4.53
C GLU A 125 6.86 5.44 5.52
N LEU A 126 6.37 5.03 6.69
CA LEU A 126 7.14 4.30 7.70
C LEU A 126 7.69 2.97 7.16
N VAL A 127 6.85 2.15 6.52
CA VAL A 127 7.29 0.85 5.97
C VAL A 127 8.34 1.04 4.88
N ARG A 128 8.31 2.15 4.13
CA ARG A 128 9.34 2.46 3.14
C ARG A 128 10.67 2.84 3.77
N GLU A 129 10.66 3.61 4.86
CA GLU A 129 11.89 3.91 5.61
C GLU A 129 12.55 2.59 6.07
N GLU A 130 11.77 1.65 6.62
CA GLU A 130 12.25 0.30 7.01
C GLU A 130 12.75 -0.55 5.82
N LEU A 131 12.25 -0.31 4.61
CA LEU A 131 12.71 -0.97 3.40
C LEU A 131 14.03 -0.41 2.88
N GLU A 132 14.32 0.86 3.15
CA GLU A 132 15.55 1.53 2.75
C GLU A 132 16.71 1.30 3.75
N GLU A 133 16.41 0.85 4.97
CA GLU A 133 17.39 0.35 5.97
C GLU A 133 17.95 -1.05 5.63
#